data_AF-A0A6H1PY27-F1
#
_entry.id   AF-A0A6H1PY27-F1
#
_cell.length_a   1.000
_cell.length_b   1.000
_cell.length_c   1.000
_cell.angle_alpha   90.00
_cell.angle_beta   90.00
_cell.angle_gamma   90.00
#
_symmetry.space_group_name_H-M   'P 1'
#
loop_
_entity.id
_entity.type
_entity.pdbx_description
1 polymer ?
#
loop_
_entity_poly.entity_id
_entity_poly.type
_entity_poly.pdbx_seq_one_letter_code
_entity_poly.pdbx_strand_id
1 'polypeptide(L)'
;MELIKMRGIEKYFGGKLLFTFDKLTVFKNDIIGVVGLNGSGKTTLLEIINNDIAPDKGNVEVKGDISYYKQFGQYHESVDSWQLKEFRSSSTISEGWFSGGEKTGHCCK
;
A
#
# COMPACT_ATOMS: atom_id res chain seq x y z
N MET A 1 16.86 -16.21 -2.33
CA MET A 1 16.52 -16.20 -0.88
C MET A 1 15.04 -15.93 -0.76
N GLU A 2 14.30 -16.74 -0.01
CA GLU A 2 12.88 -16.49 0.31
C GLU A 2 12.81 -15.37 1.37
N LEU A 3 12.01 -14.33 1.13
CA LEU A 3 11.85 -13.18 2.03
C LEU A 3 10.48 -13.16 2.71
N ILE A 4 9.41 -13.42 1.96
CA ILE A 4 8.04 -13.46 2.50
C ILE A 4 7.42 -14.80 2.13
N LYS A 5 6.76 -15.43 3.09
CA LYS A 5 5.96 -16.63 2.88
C LYS A 5 4.63 -16.48 3.61
N MET A 6 3.55 -16.70 2.89
CA MET A 6 2.20 -16.65 3.43
C MET A 6 1.46 -17.94 3.04
N ARG A 7 0.68 -18.49 3.97
CA ARG A 7 -0.04 -19.76 3.78
C ARG A 7 -1.45 -19.69 4.35
N GLY A 8 -2.43 -20.10 3.55
CA GLY A 8 -3.84 -20.22 3.93
C GLY A 8 -4.41 -18.93 4.49
N ILE A 9 -4.12 -17.80 3.84
CA ILE A 9 -4.50 -16.49 4.36
C ILE A 9 -5.97 -16.26 4.11
N GLU A 10 -6.69 -15.84 5.15
CA GLU A 10 -8.03 -15.29 5.06
C GLU A 10 -8.09 -13.98 5.83
N LYS A 11 -8.75 -12.97 5.25
CA LYS A 11 -9.07 -11.73 5.94
C LYS A 11 -10.54 -11.39 5.77
N TYR A 12 -11.16 -10.98 6.86
CA TYR A 12 -12.54 -10.55 6.95
C TYR A 12 -12.61 -9.08 7.36
N PHE A 13 -13.65 -8.40 6.90
CA PHE A 13 -13.99 -7.05 7.33
C PHE A 13 -15.50 -6.97 7.54
N GLY A 14 -15.93 -6.62 8.75
CA GLY A 14 -17.36 -6.58 9.11
C GLY A 14 -18.08 -7.91 8.90
N GLY A 15 -17.40 -9.04 9.12
CA GLY A 15 -17.95 -10.39 8.90
C GLY A 15 -18.00 -10.87 7.45
N LYS A 16 -17.64 -10.02 6.47
CA LYS A 16 -17.53 -10.40 5.06
C LYS A 16 -16.09 -10.80 4.73
N LEU A 17 -15.91 -11.87 3.95
CA LEU A 17 -14.60 -12.24 3.42
C LEU A 17 -14.10 -11.13 2.47
N LEU A 18 -12.95 -10.54 2.82
CA LEU A 18 -12.29 -9.49 2.04
C LEU A 18 -11.42 -10.11 0.96
N PHE A 19 -10.54 -11.04 1.34
CA PHE A 19 -9.78 -11.89 0.41
C PHE A 19 -9.33 -13.18 1.09
N THR A 20 -9.00 -14.17 0.26
CA THR A 20 -8.34 -15.41 0.66
C THR A 20 -7.40 -15.91 -0.42
N PHE A 21 -6.32 -16.60 -0.03
CA PHE A 21 -5.43 -17.32 -0.94
C PHE A 21 -4.63 -18.40 -0.21
N ASP A 22 -4.30 -19.48 -0.92
CA ASP A 22 -3.62 -20.64 -0.35
C ASP A 22 -2.15 -20.40 -0.04
N LYS A 23 -1.43 -19.71 -0.93
CA LYS A 23 0.01 -19.49 -0.79
C LYS A 23 0.49 -18.26 -1.54
N LEU A 24 1.36 -17.48 -0.90
CA LEU A 24 2.20 -16.47 -1.53
C LEU A 24 3.65 -16.68 -1.09
N THR A 25 4.60 -16.53 -2.00
CA THR A 25 6.03 -16.59 -1.67
C THR A 25 6.76 -15.55 -2.49
N VAL A 26 7.53 -14.70 -1.82
CA VAL A 26 8.31 -13.61 -2.43
C VAL A 26 9.78 -13.89 -2.18
N PHE A 27 10.57 -13.81 -3.25
CA PHE A 27 12.00 -13.99 -3.21
C PHE A 27 12.72 -12.64 -3.31
N LYS A 28 13.98 -12.66 -2.87
CA LYS A 28 14.90 -11.52 -3.05
C LYS A 28 14.98 -11.15 -4.53
N ASN A 29 14.84 -9.85 -4.81
CA ASN A 29 14.82 -9.22 -6.13
C ASN A 29 13.52 -9.38 -6.94
N ASP A 30 12.46 -9.95 -6.37
CA ASP A 30 11.16 -9.97 -7.02
C ASP A 30 10.56 -8.56 -7.09
N ILE A 31 9.95 -8.23 -8.23
CA ILE A 31 9.10 -7.04 -8.39
C ILE A 31 7.67 -7.56 -8.61
N ILE A 32 6.79 -7.32 -7.64
CA ILE A 32 5.44 -7.88 -7.64
C ILE A 32 4.44 -6.74 -7.68
N GLY A 33 3.53 -6.79 -8.66
CA GLY A 33 2.36 -5.91 -8.72
C GLY A 33 1.14 -6.58 -8.08
N VAL A 34 0.49 -5.89 -7.14
CA VAL A 34 -0.80 -6.32 -6.58
C VAL A 34 -1.91 -5.53 -7.26
N VAL A 35 -2.76 -6.23 -8.01
CA VAL A 35 -3.86 -5.64 -8.79
C VAL A 35 -5.21 -6.12 -8.28
N GLY A 36 -6.24 -5.28 -8.44
CA GLY A 36 -7.60 -5.58 -8.00
C GLY A 36 -8.44 -4.32 -7.83
N LEU A 37 -9.76 -4.47 -7.77
CA LEU A 37 -10.71 -3.36 -7.61
C LEU A 37 -10.48 -2.58 -6.30
N ASN A 38 -11.03 -1.36 -6.22
CA ASN A 38 -11.07 -0.64 -4.95
C ASN A 38 -11.91 -1.42 -3.93
N GLY A 39 -11.40 -1.52 -2.69
CA GLY A 39 -12.01 -2.34 -1.65
C GLY A 39 -11.71 -3.84 -1.72
N SER A 40 -10.86 -4.32 -2.64
CA SER A 40 -10.43 -5.73 -2.69
C SER A 40 -9.42 -6.12 -1.60
N GLY A 41 -8.97 -5.17 -0.77
CA GLY A 41 -8.04 -5.43 0.34
C GLY A 41 -6.56 -5.36 0.00
N LYS A 42 -6.16 -4.70 -1.11
CA LYS A 42 -4.74 -4.50 -1.47
C LYS A 42 -3.94 -3.82 -0.35
N THR A 43 -4.45 -2.70 0.17
CA THR A 43 -3.81 -1.99 1.29
C THR A 43 -3.71 -2.89 2.51
N THR A 44 -4.79 -3.62 2.83
CA THR A 44 -4.82 -4.58 3.93
C THR A 44 -3.83 -5.72 3.76
N LEU A 45 -3.61 -6.22 2.53
CA LEU A 45 -2.56 -7.21 2.26
C LEU A 45 -1.16 -6.65 2.55
N LEU A 46 -0.89 -5.41 2.15
CA LEU A 46 0.40 -4.76 2.43
C LEU A 46 0.58 -4.50 3.94
N GLU A 47 -0.49 -4.12 4.64
CA GLU A 47 -0.49 -3.94 6.10
C GLU A 47 -0.25 -5.28 6.82
N ILE A 48 -0.79 -6.39 6.33
CA ILE A 48 -0.51 -7.73 6.85
C ILE A 48 0.97 -8.09 6.65
N ILE A 49 1.54 -7.82 5.47
CA ILE A 49 2.96 -8.04 5.22
C ILE A 49 3.81 -7.19 6.15
N ASN A 50 3.43 -5.92 6.38
CA ASN A 50 4.11 -5.00 7.29
C ASN A 50 3.93 -5.34 8.79
N ASN A 51 3.16 -6.39 9.12
CA ASN A 51 2.75 -6.74 10.49
C ASN A 51 1.93 -5.64 11.21
N ASP A 52 1.34 -4.68 10.49
CA ASP A 52 0.44 -3.68 11.06
C ASP A 52 -0.91 -4.32 11.44
N ILE A 53 -1.34 -5.36 10.71
CA ILE A 53 -2.60 -6.08 10.92
C ILE A 53 -2.36 -7.58 10.82
N ALA A 54 -2.97 -8.37 11.71
CA ALA A 54 -2.93 -9.83 11.60
C ALA A 54 -3.97 -10.36 10.59
N PRO A 55 -3.66 -11.43 9.83
CA PRO A 55 -4.68 -12.16 9.10
C PRO A 55 -5.62 -12.87 10.09
N ASP A 56 -6.85 -13.14 9.67
CA ASP A 56 -7.81 -13.84 10.54
C ASP A 56 -7.59 -15.36 10.52
N LYS A 57 -7.06 -15.89 9.41
CA LYS A 57 -6.51 -17.25 9.32
C LYS A 57 -5.21 -17.28 8.55
N GLY A 58 -4.44 -18.35 8.76
CA GLY A 58 -3.20 -18.61 8.06
C GLY A 58 -1.98 -18.10 8.81
N ASN A 59 -0.85 -18.09 8.12
CA ASN A 59 0.43 -17.71 8.71
C ASN A 59 1.27 -16.88 7.72
N VAL A 60 2.00 -15.90 8.27
CA VAL A 60 2.89 -15.00 7.56
C VAL A 60 4.27 -15.09 8.20
N GLU A 61 5.28 -15.41 7.40
CA GLU A 61 6.70 -15.40 7.76
C GLU A 61 7.39 -14.33 6.93
N VAL A 62 8.06 -13.37 7.57
CA VAL A 62 8.91 -12.38 6.90
C VAL A 62 10.32 -12.45 7.44
N LYS A 63 11.31 -12.40 6.53
CA LYS A 63 12.74 -12.46 6.81
C LYS A 63 13.40 -11.14 6.44
N GLY A 64 13.91 -10.43 7.45
CA GLY A 64 14.54 -9.11 7.31
C GLY A 64 13.58 -7.96 7.62
N ASP A 65 14.05 -6.73 7.40
CA ASP A 65 13.28 -5.52 7.67
C ASP A 65 12.34 -5.17 6.50
N ILE A 66 11.22 -4.54 6.84
CA ILE A 66 10.19 -4.09 5.89
C ILE A 66 10.10 -2.57 5.95
N SER A 67 10.15 -1.94 4.79
CA SER A 67 9.84 -0.52 4.62
C SER A 67 8.53 -0.37 3.87
N TYR A 68 7.58 0.37 4.44
CA TYR A 68 6.23 0.52 3.89
C TYR A 68 5.86 1.99 3.67
N TYR A 69 5.48 2.33 2.43
CA TYR A 69 4.97 3.64 2.06
C TYR A 69 3.43 3.58 2.02
N LYS A 70 2.79 4.25 2.99
CA LYS A 70 1.33 4.30 3.10
C LYS A 70 0.73 5.21 2.01
N GLN A 71 -0.44 4.82 1.50
CA GLN A 71 -1.18 5.61 0.51
C GLN A 71 -1.60 6.98 1.06
N PHE A 72 -1.96 7.02 2.35
CA PHE A 72 -2.24 8.25 3.09
C PHE A 72 -1.49 8.19 4.42
N GLY A 73 -0.74 9.24 4.74
CA GLY A 73 -0.08 9.41 6.04
C GLY A 73 -0.50 10.74 6.64
N GLN A 74 -0.63 10.80 7.97
CA GLN A 74 -0.59 12.09 8.65
C GLN A 74 0.86 12.55 8.69
N TYR A 75 1.23 13.40 7.74
CA TYR A 75 2.46 14.17 7.85
C TYR A 75 2.26 15.18 9.00
N HIS A 76 3.03 15.05 10.07
CA HIS A 76 3.22 16.17 10.99
C HIS A 76 4.18 17.13 10.29
N GLU A 77 3.61 18.18 9.69
CA GLU A 77 4.31 19.13 8.84
C GLU A 77 5.13 20.09 9.71
N SER A 78 6.41 19.78 9.94
CA SER A 78 7.42 20.82 10.13
C SER A 78 8.35 20.77 8.93
N VAL A 79 7.95 21.45 7.87
CA VAL A 79 8.80 21.62 6.68
C VAL A 79 9.81 22.70 7.02
N ASP A 80 11.10 22.34 7.06
CA ASP A 80 12.18 23.30 7.19
C ASP A 80 12.17 24.27 6.00
N SER A 81 12.37 25.56 6.28
CA SER A 81 12.20 26.65 5.31
C SER A 81 13.08 26.54 4.05
N TRP A 82 14.11 25.68 4.06
CA TRP A 82 14.93 25.37 2.89
C TRP A 82 14.19 24.51 1.85
N GLN A 83 13.39 23.52 2.26
CA GLN A 83 12.69 22.62 1.34
C GLN A 83 11.62 23.36 0.50
N LEU A 84 11.03 24.43 1.06
CA LEU A 84 10.05 25.27 0.36
C LEU A 84 10.64 26.09 -0.79
N LYS A 85 11.94 26.45 -0.73
CA LYS A 85 12.59 27.25 -1.79
C LYS A 85 13.00 26.41 -2.99
N GLU A 86 13.36 25.16 -2.78
CA GLU A 86 13.78 24.23 -3.83
C GLU A 86 12.62 23.93 -4.80
N PHE A 87 11.40 23.76 -4.25
CA PHE A 87 10.25 23.27 -5.00
C PHE A 87 9.35 24.36 -5.62
N ARG A 88 9.62 25.65 -5.37
CA ARG A 88 8.90 26.82 -5.97
C ARG A 88 7.37 26.63 -6.10
N SER A 89 6.72 25.98 -5.15
CA SER A 89 5.27 25.78 -5.21
C SER A 89 4.58 26.89 -4.43
N SER A 90 4.19 27.94 -5.16
CA SER A 90 3.11 28.81 -4.71
C SER A 90 1.79 28.11 -5.02
N SER A 91 0.89 28.10 -4.04
CA SER A 91 -0.55 27.76 -4.08
C SER A 91 -0.99 26.32 -3.73
N THR A 92 -1.63 26.25 -2.55
CA THR A 92 -2.80 25.45 -2.15
C THR A 92 -3.05 24.13 -2.88
N ILE A 93 -2.62 23.02 -2.28
CA ILE A 93 -3.12 21.69 -2.62
C ILE A 93 -4.47 21.54 -1.92
N SER A 94 -5.56 21.67 -2.67
CA SER A 94 -6.89 21.27 -2.20
C SER A 94 -6.94 19.75 -2.05
N GLU A 95 -7.38 19.28 -0.88
CA GLU A 95 -7.70 17.88 -0.63
C GLU A 95 -8.80 17.42 -1.61
N GLY A 96 -8.38 16.79 -2.70
CA GLY A 96 -9.31 16.33 -3.71
C GLY A 96 -8.65 15.33 -4.62
N TRP A 97 -8.90 14.04 -4.34
CA TRP A 97 -8.65 12.88 -5.20
C TRP A 97 -7.23 12.33 -5.21
N PHE A 98 -7.00 11.33 -4.35
CA PHE A 98 -5.94 10.35 -4.57
C PHE A 98 -6.48 8.92 -4.40
N SER A 99 -7.18 8.43 -5.41
CA SER A 99 -7.33 6.99 -5.62
C SER A 99 -7.39 6.69 -7.11
N GLY A 100 -6.22 6.55 -7.72
CA GLY A 100 -5.95 5.61 -8.81
C GLY A 100 -6.94 5.53 -9.98
N GLY A 101 -7.57 6.64 -10.36
CA GLY A 101 -8.27 6.81 -11.62
C GLY A 101 -7.54 7.87 -12.41
N GLU A 102 -6.62 7.43 -13.27
CA GLU A 102 -6.00 8.28 -14.27
C GLU A 102 -7.09 9.01 -15.07
N LYS A 103 -7.21 10.32 -14.85
CA LYS A 103 -7.77 11.18 -15.88
C LYS A 103 -6.63 11.40 -16.86
N THR A 104 -6.56 10.58 -17.91
CA THR A 104 -5.96 11.02 -19.17
C THR A 104 -6.79 12.21 -19.65
N GLY A 105 -6.40 13.40 -19.20
CA GLY A 105 -6.86 14.63 -19.81
C GLY A 105 -6.53 14.54 -21.28
N HIS A 106 -7.57 14.59 -22.11
CA HIS A 106 -7.47 14.80 -23.54
C HIS A 106 -6.37 15.83 -23.82
N CYS A 107 -5.24 15.36 -24.34
CA CYS A 107 -4.35 16.20 -25.12
C CYS A 107 -5.09 16.44 -26.44
N CYS A 108 -5.98 17.43 -26.43
CA CYS A 108 -6.64 17.91 -27.63
C CYS A 108 -6.30 19.39 -27.79
N LYS A 109 -5.41 19.60 -28.77
CA LYS A 109 -4.93 20.82 -29.42
C LYS A 109 -3.87 21.64 -28.70
#